data_AF-A0A8J4YGV8-F1
#
_entry.id   AF-A0A8J4YGV8-F1
#
_cell.length_a   1.000
_cell.length_b   1.000
_cell.length_c   1.000
_cell.angle_alpha   90.00
_cell.angle_beta   90.00
_cell.angle_gamma   90.00
#
_symmetry.space_group_name_H-M   'P 1'
#
loop_
_entity.id
_entity.type
_entity.pdbx_description
1 polymer ?
#
loop_
_entity_poly.entity_id
_entity_poly.type
_entity_poly.pdbx_seq_one_letter_code
_entity_poly.pdbx_strand_id
1 'polypeptide(L)'
;MIPLGLDNLAAAVNPKWVTARYFTEGWGTFFKEELYTLAILNLLVGLVGFVLGHSITCTALHMAVVVVARRVMAGGFCCSSKKLDGQTIVVTGCNVGIGRATVRDLSLRGARVVMACRDTHMADKVAAEIRRETGGDLVAMKLDLASLASVRSFAAELRANIGEIHMLINNAGVMFCPYKKTEDGFEMQMGTNHLGHFLLTNLLLPLMTHSQPARIINVSSLGHAGGIIPLEDMNYEKSYNKYEAYFNSKLANILFTRQLAKKLKGSNIQVFSLHPGSVQSNLSRHIVNKGNLPTGRLSALLMKTTVEGIQTTLYCALEAQQQEPYYYSDCNIAFTIKAARDDALAERLWLVSEEMVGLSKTSELSPDSKTQ
;
A
#
# COMPACT_ATOMS: atom_id res chain seq x y z
N MET A 1 -11.88 -14.23 -17.92
CA MET A 1 -11.46 -15.31 -17.01
C MET A 1 -9.96 -15.50 -17.20
N ILE A 2 -9.16 -15.14 -16.20
CA ILE A 2 -7.70 -15.33 -16.21
C ILE A 2 -7.44 -16.77 -15.76
N PRO A 3 -6.67 -17.61 -16.47
CA PRO A 3 -6.33 -18.93 -15.99
C PRO A 3 -5.26 -18.79 -14.91
N LEU A 4 -5.69 -18.66 -13.65
CA LEU A 4 -4.84 -18.95 -12.50
C LEU A 4 -4.59 -20.46 -12.51
N GLY A 5 -3.46 -20.90 -13.06
CA GLY A 5 -3.03 -22.30 -12.94
C GLY A 5 -2.99 -22.71 -11.47
N LEU A 6 -3.44 -23.94 -11.17
CA LEU A 6 -3.52 -24.49 -9.81
C LEU A 6 -2.17 -24.43 -9.07
N ASP A 7 -1.06 -24.52 -9.79
CA ASP A 7 0.30 -24.43 -9.24
C ASP A 7 0.62 -23.03 -8.67
N ASN A 8 0.05 -21.97 -9.25
CA ASN A 8 0.19 -20.60 -8.73
C ASN A 8 -0.66 -20.37 -7.46
N LEU A 9 -1.78 -21.09 -7.33
CA LEU A 9 -2.63 -21.03 -6.14
C LEU A 9 -1.96 -21.73 -4.95
N ALA A 10 -1.32 -22.88 -5.19
CA ALA A 10 -0.59 -23.63 -4.17
C ALA A 10 0.63 -22.87 -3.62
N ALA A 11 1.34 -22.10 -4.46
CA ALA A 11 2.45 -21.25 -4.03
C ALA A 11 2.02 -19.98 -3.27
N ALA A 12 0.79 -19.49 -3.50
CA ALA A 12 0.19 -18.40 -2.74
C ALA A 12 -0.27 -18.84 -1.33
N VAL A 13 -0.40 -20.15 -1.12
CA VAL A 13 -0.81 -20.78 0.13
C VAL A 13 0.44 -21.16 0.94
N ASN A 14 1.04 -20.19 1.64
CA ASN A 14 2.20 -20.45 2.51
C ASN A 14 1.73 -21.11 3.82
N PRO A 15 2.06 -22.38 4.13
CA PRO A 15 1.54 -23.13 5.29
C PRO A 15 1.71 -22.46 6.66
N LYS A 16 2.55 -21.42 6.79
CA LYS A 16 2.65 -20.59 8.00
C LYS A 16 1.37 -19.81 8.36
N TRP A 17 0.47 -19.54 7.40
CA TRP A 17 -0.89 -18.99 7.63
C TRP A 17 -1.84 -19.91 8.42
N VAL A 18 -1.55 -21.21 8.56
CA VAL A 18 -2.38 -22.14 9.37
C VAL A 18 -1.75 -22.39 10.74
N THR A 19 -0.75 -21.61 11.15
CA THR A 19 -0.14 -21.78 12.47
C THR A 19 -1.09 -21.31 13.57
N ALA A 20 -1.04 -21.97 14.73
CA ALA A 20 -1.82 -21.56 15.91
C ALA A 20 -1.58 -20.09 16.25
N ARG A 21 -0.35 -19.59 16.05
CA ARG A 21 0.04 -18.18 16.23
C ARG A 21 -0.70 -17.24 15.27
N TYR A 22 -0.77 -17.57 13.98
CA TYR A 22 -1.57 -16.81 13.00
C TYR A 22 -3.05 -16.79 13.39
N PHE A 23 -3.57 -17.92 13.88
CA PHE A 23 -4.93 -17.97 14.37
C PHE A 23 -5.10 -17.06 15.58
N THR A 24 -4.29 -17.17 16.64
CA THR A 24 -4.49 -16.51 17.95
C THR A 24 -4.13 -15.01 17.98
N GLU A 25 -3.15 -14.57 17.20
CA GLU A 25 -2.67 -13.19 17.18
C GLU A 25 -3.56 -12.30 16.28
N GLY A 26 -4.57 -11.68 16.89
CA GLY A 26 -5.56 -10.84 16.19
C GLY A 26 -6.99 -10.99 16.70
N TRP A 27 -7.28 -12.02 17.50
CA TRP A 27 -8.64 -12.26 18.03
C TRP A 27 -9.16 -11.10 18.90
N GLY A 28 -8.29 -10.41 19.63
CA GLY A 28 -8.71 -9.26 20.43
C GLY A 28 -9.34 -8.14 19.61
N THR A 29 -8.80 -7.87 18.42
CA THR A 29 -9.35 -6.88 17.48
C THR A 29 -10.52 -7.47 16.70
N PHE A 30 -10.41 -8.71 16.23
CA PHE A 30 -11.48 -9.44 15.55
C PHE A 30 -12.76 -9.50 16.38
N PHE A 31 -12.68 -9.83 17.66
CA PHE A 31 -13.85 -9.87 18.54
C PHE A 31 -14.39 -8.48 18.90
N LYS A 32 -13.58 -7.42 18.82
CA LYS A 32 -14.05 -6.04 19.04
C LYS A 32 -14.77 -5.47 17.82
N GLU A 33 -14.27 -5.71 16.61
CA GLU A 33 -14.78 -5.09 15.39
C GLU A 33 -15.69 -6.00 14.55
N GLU A 34 -15.56 -7.33 14.66
CA GLU A 34 -16.24 -8.28 13.76
C GLU A 34 -17.23 -9.20 14.45
N LEU A 35 -17.17 -9.34 15.78
CA LEU A 35 -18.07 -10.21 16.53
C LEU A 35 -19.54 -9.89 16.23
N TYR A 36 -19.89 -8.62 16.09
CA TYR A 36 -21.25 -8.21 15.77
C TYR A 36 -21.71 -8.67 14.38
N THR A 37 -20.86 -8.49 13.37
CA THR A 37 -21.11 -8.95 11.99
C THR A 37 -21.21 -10.47 11.92
N LEU A 38 -20.33 -11.17 12.64
CA LEU A 38 -20.33 -12.64 12.72
C LEU A 38 -21.53 -13.16 13.49
N ALA A 39 -21.95 -12.50 14.58
CA ALA A 39 -23.15 -12.88 15.32
C ALA A 39 -24.40 -12.79 14.44
N ILE A 40 -24.54 -11.72 13.64
CA ILE A 40 -25.65 -11.57 12.69
C ILE A 40 -25.58 -12.65 11.60
N LEU A 41 -24.41 -12.91 11.03
CA LEU A 41 -24.27 -13.90 9.98
C LEU A 41 -24.56 -15.32 10.49
N ASN A 42 -24.05 -15.66 11.67
CA ASN A 42 -24.31 -16.94 12.33
C ASN A 42 -25.80 -17.09 12.70
N LEU A 43 -26.47 -16.02 13.12
CA LEU A 43 -27.92 -16.02 13.35
C LEU A 43 -28.70 -16.30 12.06
N LEU A 44 -28.30 -15.68 10.95
CA LEU A 44 -28.93 -15.91 9.64
C LEU A 44 -28.70 -17.33 9.13
N VAL A 45 -27.47 -17.86 9.23
CA VAL A 45 -27.13 -19.24 8.87
C VAL A 45 -27.90 -20.23 9.75
N GLY A 46 -28.02 -19.95 11.05
CA GLY A 46 -28.80 -20.75 11.99
C GLY A 46 -30.29 -20.78 11.66
N LEU A 47 -30.87 -19.62 11.32
CA LEU A 47 -32.28 -19.52 10.93
C LEU A 47 -32.55 -20.28 9.62
N VAL A 48 -31.68 -20.13 8.62
CA VAL A 48 -31.79 -20.87 7.34
C VAL A 48 -31.61 -22.38 7.57
N GLY A 49 -30.64 -22.78 8.38
CA GLY A 49 -30.42 -24.18 8.76
C GLY A 49 -31.66 -24.79 9.42
N PHE A 50 -32.29 -24.05 10.35
CA PHE A 50 -33.54 -24.46 11.01
C PHE A 50 -34.70 -24.60 10.03
N VAL A 51 -34.91 -23.60 9.15
CA VAL A 51 -35.98 -23.62 8.14
C VAL A 51 -35.81 -24.77 7.13
N LEU A 52 -34.57 -25.08 6.77
CA LEU A 52 -34.23 -26.16 5.84
C LEU A 52 -34.09 -27.54 6.53
N GLY A 53 -34.37 -27.66 7.83
CA GLY A 53 -34.33 -28.93 8.56
C GLY A 53 -32.93 -29.51 8.76
N HIS A 54 -31.88 -28.70 8.69
CA HIS A 54 -30.50 -29.15 8.96
C HIS A 54 -30.33 -29.51 10.44
N SER A 55 -29.53 -30.53 10.72
CA SER A 55 -29.14 -30.87 12.09
C SER A 55 -28.35 -29.72 12.72
N ILE A 56 -28.42 -29.61 14.06
CA ILE A 56 -27.60 -28.65 14.85
C ILE A 56 -26.10 -28.80 14.51
N THR A 57 -25.65 -30.04 14.25
CA THR A 57 -24.27 -30.34 13.85
C THR A 57 -23.91 -29.73 12.50
N CYS A 58 -24.80 -29.78 11.50
CA CYS A 58 -24.58 -29.14 10.20
C CYS A 58 -24.51 -27.61 10.33
N THR A 59 -25.37 -27.00 11.15
CA THR A 59 -25.35 -25.56 11.40
C THR A 59 -24.07 -25.13 12.10
N ALA A 60 -23.62 -25.86 13.13
CA ALA A 60 -22.37 -25.59 13.83
C ALA A 60 -21.15 -25.68 12.90
N LEU A 61 -21.12 -26.69 12.02
CA LEU A 61 -20.06 -26.85 11.03
C LEU A 61 -20.02 -25.68 10.04
N HIS A 62 -21.17 -25.23 9.54
CA HIS A 62 -21.23 -24.05 8.66
C HIS A 62 -20.70 -22.79 9.35
N MET A 63 -21.09 -22.54 10.61
CA MET A 63 -20.59 -21.39 11.37
C MET A 63 -19.07 -21.46 11.56
N ALA A 64 -18.52 -22.64 11.87
CA ALA A 64 -17.08 -22.82 12.00
C ALA A 64 -16.34 -22.54 10.68
N VAL A 65 -16.85 -23.06 9.55
CA VAL A 65 -16.29 -22.79 8.21
C VAL A 65 -16.32 -21.31 7.88
N VAL A 66 -17.42 -20.61 8.19
CA VAL A 66 -17.56 -19.17 7.95
C VAL A 66 -16.57 -18.36 8.79
N VAL A 67 -16.41 -18.67 10.08
CA VAL A 67 -15.45 -18.01 10.96
C VAL A 67 -14.02 -18.23 10.47
N VAL A 68 -13.66 -19.47 10.12
CA VAL A 68 -12.34 -19.82 9.57
C VAL A 68 -12.09 -19.07 8.25
N ALA A 69 -13.05 -19.09 7.34
CA ALA A 69 -12.95 -18.37 6.07
C ALA A 69 -12.77 -16.86 6.29
N ARG A 70 -13.54 -16.25 7.21
CA ARG A 70 -13.38 -14.81 7.52
C ARG A 70 -12.01 -14.49 8.12
N ARG A 71 -11.48 -15.36 8.99
CA ARG A 71 -10.13 -15.18 9.56
C ARG A 71 -9.04 -15.36 8.51
N VAL A 72 -9.23 -16.27 7.56
CA VAL A 72 -8.34 -16.39 6.39
C VAL A 72 -8.37 -15.09 5.57
N MET A 73 -9.55 -14.56 5.27
CA MET A 73 -9.71 -13.30 4.51
C MET A 73 -9.13 -12.08 5.25
N ALA A 74 -9.16 -12.06 6.59
CA ALA A 74 -8.55 -11.02 7.42
C ALA A 74 -7.05 -10.87 7.17
N GLY A 75 -6.37 -12.00 6.92
CA GLY A 75 -4.93 -12.01 6.78
C GLY A 75 -4.16 -11.95 8.10
N GLY A 76 -2.85 -11.78 7.97
CA GLY A 76 -1.93 -11.62 9.09
C GLY A 76 -2.12 -10.29 9.82
N PHE A 77 -1.75 -10.28 11.10
CA PHE A 77 -1.86 -9.12 11.97
C PHE A 77 -0.47 -8.70 12.46
N CYS A 78 -0.19 -7.40 12.53
CA CYS A 78 1.04 -6.87 13.10
C CYS A 78 0.84 -6.67 14.61
N CYS A 79 1.55 -7.46 15.42
CA CYS A 79 1.45 -7.40 16.89
C CYS A 79 2.54 -6.53 17.53
N SER A 80 3.25 -5.72 16.74
CA SER A 80 4.28 -4.83 17.27
C SER A 80 3.69 -3.86 18.28
N SER A 81 4.31 -3.77 19.46
CA SER A 81 4.05 -2.75 20.48
C SER A 81 5.01 -1.55 20.38
N LYS A 82 5.86 -1.51 19.33
CA LYS A 82 6.88 -0.49 19.15
C LYS A 82 6.29 0.92 19.14
N LYS A 83 6.90 1.81 19.94
CA LYS A 83 6.66 3.25 19.96
C LYS A 83 7.52 3.97 18.93
N LEU A 84 7.04 5.13 18.49
CA LEU A 84 7.61 5.94 17.41
C LEU A 84 7.87 7.38 17.86
N ASP A 85 7.97 7.60 19.18
CA ASP A 85 8.26 8.91 19.75
C ASP A 85 9.54 9.51 19.13
N GLY A 86 9.46 10.77 18.71
CA GLY A 86 10.55 11.48 18.04
C GLY A 86 10.76 11.12 16.56
N GLN A 87 9.99 10.19 16.00
CA GLN A 87 10.09 9.84 14.58
C GLN A 87 9.11 10.62 13.71
N THR A 88 9.63 11.19 12.64
CA THR A 88 8.84 11.82 11.58
C THR A 88 8.55 10.83 10.46
N ILE A 89 7.27 10.67 10.12
CA ILE A 89 6.78 9.74 9.10
C ILE A 89 5.96 10.48 8.05
N VAL A 90 6.30 10.30 6.77
CA VAL A 90 5.55 10.84 5.64
C VAL A 90 4.65 9.75 5.07
N VAL A 91 3.35 10.03 4.94
CA VAL A 91 2.37 9.09 4.34
C VAL A 91 1.64 9.80 3.21
N THR A 92 1.69 9.22 2.01
CA THR A 92 0.96 9.76 0.85
C THR A 92 -0.48 9.25 0.80
N GLY A 93 -1.44 10.11 0.43
CA GLY A 93 -2.83 9.71 0.17
C GLY A 93 -3.57 9.16 1.40
N CYS A 94 -3.45 9.84 2.53
CA CYS A 94 -3.86 9.34 3.85
C CYS A 94 -5.04 10.06 4.50
N ASN A 95 -5.82 10.84 3.74
CA ASN A 95 -7.06 11.45 4.24
C ASN A 95 -8.26 10.48 4.21
N VAL A 96 -8.13 9.30 3.60
CA VAL A 96 -9.21 8.28 3.52
C VAL A 96 -8.65 6.85 3.58
N GLY A 97 -9.53 5.88 3.82
CA GLY A 97 -9.24 4.44 3.65
C GLY A 97 -8.02 3.95 4.43
N ILE A 98 -7.20 3.12 3.76
CA ILE A 98 -5.99 2.49 4.32
C ILE A 98 -5.01 3.54 4.85
N GLY A 99 -4.77 4.61 4.11
CA GLY A 99 -3.84 5.66 4.53
C GLY A 99 -4.30 6.37 5.81
N ARG A 100 -5.60 6.68 5.95
CA ARG A 100 -6.15 7.26 7.19
C ARG A 100 -5.95 6.33 8.39
N ALA A 101 -6.26 5.05 8.22
CA ALA A 101 -6.09 4.06 9.28
C ALA A 101 -4.60 3.88 9.65
N THR A 102 -3.70 3.93 8.66
CA THR A 102 -2.24 3.87 8.87
C THR A 102 -1.77 5.06 9.70
N VAL A 103 -2.15 6.29 9.32
CA VAL A 103 -1.79 7.51 10.04
C VAL A 103 -2.31 7.51 11.48
N ARG A 104 -3.54 7.02 11.70
CA ARG A 104 -4.11 6.89 13.04
C ARG A 104 -3.28 5.96 13.93
N ASP A 105 -2.89 4.79 13.43
CA ASP A 105 -2.08 3.82 14.18
C ASP A 105 -0.68 4.37 14.49
N LEU A 106 -0.03 5.00 13.50
CA LEU A 106 1.28 5.65 13.70
C LEU A 106 1.21 6.78 14.74
N SER A 107 0.12 7.58 14.72
CA SER A 107 -0.12 8.63 15.70
C SER A 107 -0.31 8.08 17.13
N LEU A 108 -1.06 6.98 17.29
CA LEU A 108 -1.20 6.29 18.60
C LEU A 108 0.12 5.77 19.16
N ARG A 109 1.11 5.56 18.29
CA ARG A 109 2.46 5.12 18.66
C ARG A 109 3.41 6.29 18.98
N GLY A 110 2.95 7.54 18.86
CA GLY A 110 3.74 8.73 19.19
C GLY A 110 4.52 9.34 18.01
N ALA A 111 4.30 8.86 16.78
CA ALA A 111 4.97 9.44 15.61
C ALA A 111 4.45 10.85 15.31
N ARG A 112 5.34 11.71 14.81
CA ARG A 112 4.95 12.90 14.06
C ARG A 112 4.63 12.47 12.63
N VAL A 113 3.40 12.71 12.19
CA VAL A 113 2.93 12.25 10.87
C VAL A 113 2.68 13.42 9.92
N VAL A 114 3.44 13.46 8.83
CA VAL A 114 3.20 14.35 7.69
C VAL A 114 2.21 13.68 6.74
N MET A 115 0.98 14.19 6.74
CA MET A 115 -0.11 13.75 5.89
C MET A 115 -0.01 14.42 4.52
N ALA A 116 0.64 13.75 3.57
CA ALA A 116 0.86 14.27 2.22
C ALA A 116 -0.35 13.96 1.32
N CYS A 117 -1.21 14.96 1.10
CA CYS A 117 -2.50 14.79 0.43
C CYS A 117 -2.75 15.89 -0.61
N ARG A 118 -3.47 15.55 -1.68
CA ARG A 118 -3.87 16.51 -2.72
C ARG A 118 -4.84 17.56 -2.19
N ASP A 119 -5.83 17.12 -1.41
CA ASP A 119 -6.83 17.97 -0.76
C ASP A 119 -6.42 18.21 0.70
N THR A 120 -5.77 19.35 0.94
CA THR A 120 -5.27 19.73 2.27
C THR A 120 -6.40 20.05 3.23
N HIS A 121 -7.49 20.68 2.78
CA HIS A 121 -8.62 20.98 3.65
C HIS A 121 -9.26 19.72 4.24
N MET A 122 -9.47 18.69 3.41
CA MET A 122 -9.95 17.40 3.89
C MET A 122 -8.90 16.71 4.79
N ALA A 123 -7.61 16.81 4.45
CA ALA A 123 -6.53 16.24 5.27
C ALA A 123 -6.43 16.90 6.65
N ASP A 124 -6.58 18.23 6.74
CA ASP A 124 -6.59 18.98 7.99
C ASP A 124 -7.74 18.58 8.91
N LYS A 125 -8.93 18.38 8.35
CA LYS A 125 -10.09 17.87 9.10
C LYS A 125 -9.79 16.50 9.69
N VAL A 126 -9.25 15.58 8.89
CA VAL A 126 -8.89 14.22 9.34
C VAL A 126 -7.75 14.26 10.36
N ALA A 127 -6.76 15.13 10.18
CA ALA A 127 -5.70 15.35 11.13
C ALA A 127 -6.26 15.82 12.47
N ALA A 128 -7.18 16.79 12.49
CA ALA A 128 -7.84 17.27 13.71
C ALA A 128 -8.65 16.17 14.40
N GLU A 129 -9.37 15.33 13.66
CA GLU A 129 -10.06 14.15 14.20
C GLU A 129 -9.07 13.19 14.89
N ILE A 130 -7.99 12.81 14.20
CA ILE A 130 -6.98 11.88 14.73
C ILE A 130 -6.23 12.49 15.92
N ARG A 131 -5.90 13.79 15.90
CA ARG A 131 -5.28 14.48 17.04
C ARG A 131 -6.17 14.40 18.28
N ARG A 132 -7.49 14.58 18.15
CA ARG A 132 -8.43 14.44 19.28
C ARG A 132 -8.48 13.02 19.83
N GLU A 133 -8.38 12.01 18.96
CA GLU A 133 -8.43 10.60 19.37
C GLU A 133 -7.13 10.10 20.00
N THR A 134 -5.99 10.61 19.53
CA THR A 134 -4.67 10.01 19.81
C THR A 134 -3.74 10.91 20.61
N GLY A 135 -3.98 12.22 20.62
CA GLY A 135 -3.08 13.23 21.20
C GLY A 135 -1.78 13.44 20.40
N GLY A 136 -1.63 12.84 19.22
CA GLY A 136 -0.38 12.87 18.45
C GLY A 136 -0.15 14.14 17.62
N ASP A 137 1.02 14.22 16.99
CA ASP A 137 1.43 15.33 16.12
C ASP A 137 1.17 14.99 14.65
N LEU A 138 0.24 15.71 14.02
CA LEU A 138 -0.10 15.54 12.61
C LEU A 138 -0.09 16.88 11.88
N VAL A 139 0.58 16.92 10.73
CA VAL A 139 0.62 18.08 9.83
C VAL A 139 0.14 17.65 8.44
N ALA A 140 -0.83 18.35 7.88
CA ALA A 140 -1.23 18.15 6.49
C ALA A 140 -0.39 19.03 5.57
N MET A 141 0.09 18.45 4.47
CA MET A 141 0.87 19.16 3.46
C MET A 141 0.37 18.79 2.06
N LYS A 142 0.37 19.76 1.15
CA LYS A 142 -0.14 19.58 -0.21
C LYS A 142 0.80 18.71 -1.01
N LEU A 143 0.29 17.59 -1.53
CA LEU A 143 0.99 16.75 -2.48
C LEU A 143 0.01 16.20 -3.52
N ASP A 144 0.16 16.65 -4.76
CA ASP A 144 -0.44 16.00 -5.92
C ASP A 144 0.62 15.18 -6.67
N LEU A 145 0.49 13.85 -6.66
CA LEU A 145 1.41 12.94 -7.34
C LEU A 145 1.20 12.94 -8.87
N ALA A 146 0.11 13.52 -9.37
CA ALA A 146 -0.13 13.72 -10.80
C ALA A 146 0.46 15.06 -11.31
N SER A 147 1.37 15.69 -10.55
CA SER A 147 2.07 16.92 -10.89
C SER A 147 3.50 16.87 -10.35
N LEU A 148 4.51 16.72 -11.23
CA LEU A 148 5.91 16.70 -10.79
C LEU A 148 6.31 18.02 -10.13
N ALA A 149 5.73 19.14 -10.55
CA ALA A 149 5.90 20.44 -9.90
C ALA A 149 5.37 20.45 -8.46
N SER A 150 4.22 19.82 -8.21
CA SER A 150 3.70 19.64 -6.84
C SER A 150 4.62 18.74 -6.01
N VAL A 151 5.16 17.66 -6.58
CA VAL A 151 6.08 16.75 -5.88
C VAL A 151 7.37 17.48 -5.47
N ARG A 152 7.95 18.28 -6.37
CA ARG A 152 9.15 19.08 -6.09
C ARG A 152 8.90 20.15 -5.04
N SER A 153 7.77 20.85 -5.13
CA SER A 153 7.37 21.85 -4.13
C SER A 153 7.19 21.23 -2.74
N PHE A 154 6.51 20.09 -2.65
CA PHE A 154 6.33 19.34 -1.41
C PHE A 154 7.68 18.94 -0.78
N ALA A 155 8.59 18.37 -1.58
CA ALA A 155 9.91 17.96 -1.09
C ALA A 155 10.75 19.16 -0.61
N ALA A 156 10.68 20.31 -1.32
CA ALA A 156 11.35 21.53 -0.92
C ALA A 156 10.80 22.10 0.39
N GLU A 157 9.47 22.12 0.55
CA GLU A 157 8.80 22.57 1.77
C GLU A 157 9.12 21.67 2.97
N LEU A 158 9.16 20.35 2.76
CA LEU A 158 9.47 19.40 3.81
C LEU A 158 10.93 19.54 4.28
N ARG A 159 11.87 19.73 3.34
CA ARG A 159 13.28 20.04 3.66
C ARG A 159 13.41 21.34 4.47
N ALA A 160 12.61 22.35 4.16
CA ALA A 160 12.68 23.64 4.85
C ALA A 160 12.10 23.60 6.27
N ASN A 161 11.04 22.82 6.50
CA ASN A 161 10.21 22.94 7.71
C ASN A 161 10.24 21.73 8.65
N ILE A 162 10.56 20.53 8.17
CA ILE A 162 10.35 19.28 8.92
C ILE A 162 11.68 18.57 9.24
N GLY A 163 12.74 18.80 8.45
CA GLY A 163 14.06 18.22 8.70
C GLY A 163 14.11 16.72 8.37
N GLU A 164 14.58 15.90 9.31
CA GLU A 164 14.86 14.48 9.13
C GLU A 164 13.60 13.60 9.02
N ILE A 165 13.64 12.61 8.13
CA ILE A 165 12.53 11.67 7.88
C ILE A 165 12.96 10.25 8.22
N HIS A 166 12.21 9.62 9.11
CA HIS A 166 12.49 8.25 9.56
C HIS A 166 11.76 7.23 8.69
N MET A 167 10.61 7.60 8.12
CA MET A 167 9.85 6.67 7.30
C MET A 167 9.06 7.37 6.19
N LEU A 168 9.08 6.77 5.01
CA LEU A 168 8.25 7.17 3.87
C LEU A 168 7.32 6.01 3.49
N ILE A 169 6.02 6.27 3.52
CA ILE A 169 4.99 5.32 3.10
C ILE A 169 4.32 5.86 1.84
N ASN A 170 4.75 5.33 0.70
CA ASN A 170 4.17 5.57 -0.62
C ASN A 170 2.87 4.74 -0.77
N ASN A 171 1.80 5.26 -0.15
CA ASN A 171 0.49 4.59 -0.05
C ASN A 171 -0.51 5.04 -1.12
N ALA A 172 -0.43 6.29 -1.59
CA ALA A 172 -1.40 6.85 -2.52
C ALA A 172 -1.54 6.01 -3.80
N GLY A 173 -2.73 6.04 -4.40
CA GLY A 173 -2.90 5.47 -5.72
C GLY A 173 -4.30 5.62 -6.28
N VAL A 174 -4.37 5.48 -7.60
CA VAL A 174 -5.58 5.46 -8.41
C VAL A 174 -5.68 4.13 -9.15
N MET A 175 -6.91 3.70 -9.44
CA MET A 175 -7.18 2.36 -9.97
C MET A 175 -8.31 2.39 -11.00
N PHE A 176 -8.06 1.73 -12.13
CA PHE A 176 -9.01 1.51 -13.23
C PHE A 176 -9.66 2.81 -13.72
N CYS A 177 -8.88 3.89 -13.74
CA CYS A 177 -9.33 5.18 -14.24
C CYS A 177 -9.57 5.09 -15.76
N PRO A 178 -10.52 5.88 -16.31
CA PRO A 178 -10.53 6.17 -17.74
C PRO A 178 -9.19 6.77 -18.19
N TYR A 179 -8.85 6.65 -19.47
CA TYR A 179 -7.62 7.24 -20.00
C TYR A 179 -7.61 8.76 -19.73
N LYS A 180 -6.59 9.19 -18.99
CA LYS A 180 -6.32 10.59 -18.67
C LYS A 180 -4.82 10.75 -18.53
N LYS A 181 -4.36 11.98 -18.76
CA LYS A 181 -2.97 12.35 -18.53
C LYS A 181 -2.83 13.14 -17.22
N THR A 182 -1.68 13.02 -16.57
CA THR A 182 -1.22 13.90 -15.49
C THR A 182 -0.94 15.30 -16.04
N GLU A 183 -0.63 16.28 -15.17
CA GLU A 183 -0.23 17.62 -15.62
C GLU A 183 1.00 17.58 -16.52
N ASP A 184 1.91 16.64 -16.26
CA ASP A 184 3.15 16.43 -17.02
C ASP A 184 2.98 15.51 -18.25
N GLY A 185 1.75 15.11 -18.59
CA GLY A 185 1.46 14.33 -19.79
C GLY A 185 1.60 12.81 -19.67
N PHE A 186 1.81 12.25 -18.47
CA PHE A 186 1.90 10.81 -18.25
C PHE A 186 0.54 10.14 -18.14
N GLU A 187 0.41 8.86 -18.46
CA GLU A 187 -0.82 8.11 -18.15
C GLU A 187 -1.11 8.18 -16.63
N MET A 188 -2.37 8.44 -16.26
CA MET A 188 -2.78 8.74 -14.90
C MET A 188 -2.36 7.71 -13.84
N GLN A 189 -2.52 6.40 -14.10
CA GLN A 189 -2.20 5.35 -13.14
C GLN A 189 -0.69 5.16 -13.00
N MET A 190 0.05 5.11 -14.10
CA MET A 190 1.52 5.02 -14.09
C MET A 190 2.15 6.29 -13.50
N GLY A 191 1.66 7.46 -13.91
CA GLY A 191 2.07 8.77 -13.43
C GLY A 191 1.87 8.92 -11.93
N THR A 192 0.67 8.63 -11.42
CA THR A 192 0.36 8.80 -9.99
C THR A 192 0.96 7.70 -9.12
N ASN A 193 0.79 6.43 -9.51
CA ASN A 193 1.12 5.31 -8.62
C ASN A 193 2.62 5.03 -8.56
N HIS A 194 3.35 5.28 -9.65
CA HIS A 194 4.77 4.98 -9.81
C HIS A 194 5.61 6.24 -10.01
N LEU A 195 5.45 7.01 -11.09
CA LEU A 195 6.38 8.12 -11.42
C LEU A 195 6.40 9.24 -10.37
N GLY A 196 5.23 9.64 -9.85
CA GLY A 196 5.14 10.63 -8.78
C GLY A 196 5.84 10.19 -7.49
N HIS A 197 5.65 8.92 -7.10
CA HIS A 197 6.35 8.34 -5.95
C HIS A 197 7.84 8.13 -6.20
N PHE A 198 8.21 7.75 -7.42
CA PHE A 198 9.59 7.59 -7.85
C PHE A 198 10.35 8.92 -7.68
N LEU A 199 9.79 10.02 -8.19
CA LEU A 199 10.36 11.34 -7.99
C LEU A 199 10.38 11.73 -6.51
N LEU A 200 9.26 11.57 -5.80
CA LEU A 200 9.14 11.91 -4.39
C LEU A 200 10.23 11.21 -3.56
N THR A 201 10.36 9.90 -3.69
CA THR A 201 11.33 9.12 -2.95
C THR A 201 12.75 9.60 -3.23
N ASN A 202 13.14 9.75 -4.49
CA ASN A 202 14.48 10.22 -4.84
C ASN A 202 14.79 11.61 -4.26
N LEU A 203 13.82 12.53 -4.24
CA LEU A 203 13.99 13.86 -3.65
C LEU A 203 14.09 13.83 -2.11
N LEU A 204 13.46 12.86 -1.46
CA LEU A 204 13.47 12.72 0.00
C LEU A 204 14.62 11.86 0.53
N LEU A 205 15.30 11.07 -0.30
CA LEU A 205 16.42 10.22 0.13
C LEU A 205 17.49 10.98 0.96
N PRO A 206 17.93 12.20 0.58
CA PRO A 206 18.89 12.95 1.38
C PRO A 206 18.43 13.22 2.81
N LEU A 207 17.13 13.47 3.02
CA LEU A 207 16.53 13.73 4.34
C LEU A 207 16.39 12.47 5.20
N MET A 208 16.50 11.28 4.60
CA MET A 208 16.38 10.00 5.28
C MET A 208 17.74 9.42 5.68
N THR A 209 18.82 9.85 5.03
CA THR A 209 20.17 9.28 5.25
C THR A 209 20.69 9.46 6.68
N HIS A 210 20.27 10.52 7.38
CA HIS A 210 20.68 10.81 8.74
C HIS A 210 19.83 10.09 9.81
N SER A 211 18.63 9.61 9.47
CA SER A 211 17.73 8.94 10.41
C SER A 211 18.04 7.43 10.55
N GLN A 212 18.16 6.91 11.76
CA GLN A 212 18.58 5.52 11.99
C GLN A 212 17.60 4.75 12.91
N PRO A 213 16.99 3.63 12.46
CA PRO A 213 16.92 3.11 11.08
C PRO A 213 15.77 3.76 10.27
N ALA A 214 16.03 4.09 9.01
CA ALA A 214 15.03 4.65 8.12
C ALA A 214 14.33 3.57 7.26
N ARG A 215 13.07 3.77 6.91
CA ARG A 215 12.27 2.79 6.14
C ARG A 215 11.45 3.41 5.02
N ILE A 216 11.46 2.78 3.85
CA ILE A 216 10.63 3.16 2.70
C ILE A 216 9.69 2.00 2.38
N ILE A 217 8.39 2.28 2.32
CA ILE A 217 7.34 1.29 2.08
C ILE A 217 6.54 1.69 0.84
N ASN A 218 6.58 0.86 -0.20
CA ASN A 218 5.86 1.06 -1.46
C ASN A 218 4.62 0.17 -1.53
N VAL A 219 3.42 0.77 -1.56
CA VAL A 219 2.17 0.01 -1.64
C VAL A 219 1.90 -0.42 -3.09
N SER A 220 2.01 -1.72 -3.32
CA SER A 220 1.66 -2.41 -4.55
C SER A 220 0.28 -3.11 -4.41
N SER A 221 0.03 -4.20 -5.13
CA SER A 221 -1.23 -4.92 -5.18
C SER A 221 -1.02 -6.33 -5.74
N LEU A 222 -1.93 -7.27 -5.44
CA LEU A 222 -2.02 -8.55 -6.18
C LEU A 222 -2.17 -8.35 -7.70
N GLY A 223 -2.67 -7.19 -8.13
CA GLY A 223 -2.72 -6.81 -9.54
C GLY A 223 -1.37 -6.88 -10.26
N HIS A 224 -0.23 -6.76 -9.55
CA HIS A 224 1.10 -6.91 -10.16
C HIS A 224 1.28 -8.25 -10.87
N ALA A 225 0.55 -9.30 -10.47
CA ALA A 225 0.65 -10.63 -11.05
C ALA A 225 0.18 -10.69 -12.52
N GLY A 226 -0.66 -9.74 -12.95
CA GLY A 226 -1.06 -9.56 -14.34
C GLY A 226 -0.26 -8.49 -15.09
N GLY A 227 0.80 -7.95 -14.48
CA GLY A 227 1.56 -6.83 -15.03
C GLY A 227 2.66 -7.25 -16.02
N ILE A 228 2.88 -6.43 -17.03
CA ILE A 228 3.95 -6.49 -18.03
C ILE A 228 4.41 -5.06 -18.30
N ILE A 229 5.60 -4.65 -17.85
CA ILE A 229 6.05 -3.26 -17.98
C ILE A 229 6.18 -2.87 -19.47
N PRO A 230 5.43 -1.87 -19.95
CA PRO A 230 5.45 -1.45 -21.34
C PRO A 230 6.52 -0.37 -21.53
N LEU A 231 7.80 -0.74 -21.48
CA LEU A 231 8.91 0.23 -21.51
C LEU A 231 8.88 1.15 -22.73
N GLU A 232 8.35 0.67 -23.86
CA GLU A 232 8.25 1.40 -25.12
C GLU A 232 6.96 2.24 -25.24
N ASP A 233 6.00 2.10 -24.33
CA ASP A 233 4.74 2.87 -24.31
C ASP A 233 4.18 3.00 -22.88
N MET A 234 4.99 3.58 -21.98
CA MET A 234 4.61 3.79 -20.57
C MET A 234 3.38 4.69 -20.39
N ASN A 235 3.05 5.47 -21.43
CA ASN A 235 1.92 6.41 -21.45
C ASN A 235 0.67 5.88 -22.15
N TYR A 236 0.69 4.64 -22.64
CA TYR A 236 -0.42 3.99 -23.33
C TYR A 236 -1.01 4.85 -24.46
N GLU A 237 -0.15 5.44 -25.29
CA GLU A 237 -0.58 6.31 -26.38
C GLU A 237 -1.13 5.51 -27.56
N LYS A 238 -0.76 4.23 -27.69
CA LYS A 238 -1.22 3.36 -28.77
C LYS A 238 -2.57 2.72 -28.47
N SER A 239 -2.72 2.14 -27.28
CA SER A 239 -3.93 1.44 -26.86
C SER A 239 -4.01 1.40 -25.35
N TYR A 240 -5.12 1.87 -24.78
CA TYR A 240 -5.29 1.93 -23.33
C TYR A 240 -6.26 0.86 -22.82
N ASN A 241 -5.76 0.03 -21.90
CA ASN A 241 -6.59 -0.84 -21.06
C ASN A 241 -6.39 -0.45 -19.59
N LYS A 242 -7.49 -0.02 -18.95
CA LYS A 242 -7.47 0.46 -17.56
C LYS A 242 -6.95 -0.57 -16.55
N TYR A 243 -7.17 -1.87 -16.79
CA TYR A 243 -6.71 -2.94 -15.91
C TYR A 243 -5.21 -3.17 -16.07
N GLU A 244 -4.74 -3.25 -17.31
CA GLU A 244 -3.32 -3.41 -17.63
C GLU A 244 -2.50 -2.24 -17.09
N ALA A 245 -2.94 -0.99 -17.30
CA ALA A 245 -2.29 0.20 -16.75
C ALA A 245 -2.16 0.14 -15.22
N TYR A 246 -3.21 -0.31 -14.53
CA TYR A 246 -3.15 -0.52 -13.08
C TYR A 246 -2.14 -1.61 -12.70
N PHE A 247 -2.24 -2.79 -13.30
CA PHE A 247 -1.38 -3.94 -13.02
C PHE A 247 0.09 -3.61 -13.26
N ASN A 248 0.37 -2.91 -14.35
CA ASN A 248 1.71 -2.45 -14.72
C ASN A 248 2.24 -1.43 -13.73
N SER A 249 1.43 -0.47 -13.29
CA SER A 249 1.83 0.49 -12.24
C SER A 249 2.15 -0.19 -10.91
N LYS A 250 1.47 -1.30 -10.58
CA LYS A 250 1.70 -2.05 -9.33
C LYS A 250 2.90 -2.99 -9.44
N LEU A 251 3.18 -3.56 -10.61
CA LEU A 251 4.44 -4.24 -10.89
C LEU A 251 5.62 -3.26 -10.83
N ALA A 252 5.46 -2.05 -11.38
CA ALA A 252 6.47 -1.01 -11.35
C ALA A 252 6.90 -0.65 -9.91
N ASN A 253 5.96 -0.57 -8.96
CA ASN A 253 6.27 -0.35 -7.55
C ASN A 253 7.15 -1.46 -6.93
N ILE A 254 7.00 -2.73 -7.34
CA ILE A 254 7.83 -3.84 -6.84
C ILE A 254 9.24 -3.76 -7.44
N LEU A 255 9.32 -3.55 -8.75
CA LEU A 255 10.60 -3.37 -9.45
C LEU A 255 11.36 -2.14 -8.93
N PHE A 256 10.65 -1.05 -8.65
CA PHE A 256 11.20 0.13 -8.00
C PHE A 256 11.78 -0.19 -6.63
N THR A 257 11.03 -0.88 -5.77
CA THR A 257 11.55 -1.35 -4.47
C THR A 257 12.82 -2.18 -4.65
N ARG A 258 12.83 -3.11 -5.61
CA ARG A 258 13.97 -3.99 -5.87
C ARG A 258 15.22 -3.21 -6.28
N GLN A 259 15.09 -2.29 -7.24
CA GLN A 259 16.22 -1.49 -7.70
C GLN A 259 16.68 -0.46 -6.65
N LEU A 260 15.73 0.14 -5.91
CA LEU A 260 16.04 1.06 -4.81
C LEU A 260 16.80 0.34 -3.69
N ALA A 261 16.35 -0.85 -3.29
CA ALA A 261 17.04 -1.71 -2.31
C ALA A 261 18.48 -2.03 -2.74
N LYS A 262 18.71 -2.31 -4.03
CA LYS A 262 20.05 -2.54 -4.59
C LYS A 262 20.92 -1.29 -4.52
N LYS A 263 20.37 -0.12 -4.90
CA LYS A 263 21.07 1.18 -4.85
C LYS A 263 21.41 1.64 -3.43
N LEU A 264 20.57 1.30 -2.45
CA LEU A 264 20.75 1.67 -1.04
C LEU A 264 21.49 0.61 -0.22
N LYS A 265 22.03 -0.43 -0.86
CA LYS A 265 22.81 -1.47 -0.18
C LYS A 265 24.00 -0.85 0.56
N GLY A 266 24.11 -1.14 1.86
CA GLY A 266 25.15 -0.57 2.73
C GLY A 266 24.74 0.73 3.43
N SER A 267 23.59 1.31 3.08
CA SER A 267 22.98 2.39 3.86
C SER A 267 22.16 1.84 5.04
N ASN A 268 21.71 2.74 5.90
CA ASN A 268 20.76 2.54 6.99
C ASN A 268 19.28 2.51 6.56
N ILE A 269 19.01 2.67 5.26
CA ILE A 269 17.64 2.76 4.74
C ILE A 269 17.19 1.38 4.27
N GLN A 270 16.08 0.90 4.83
CA GLN A 270 15.44 -0.33 4.39
C GLN A 270 14.26 -0.07 3.46
N VAL A 271 14.09 -0.90 2.43
CA VAL A 271 13.05 -0.71 1.41
C VAL A 271 12.17 -1.96 1.29
N PHE A 272 10.87 -1.73 1.30
CA PHE A 272 9.85 -2.78 1.26
C PHE A 272 8.78 -2.44 0.22
N SER A 273 8.15 -3.47 -0.33
CA SER A 273 6.90 -3.37 -1.07
C SER A 273 5.88 -4.32 -0.48
N LEU A 274 4.58 -4.03 -0.65
CA LEU A 274 3.55 -4.89 -0.09
C LEU A 274 2.23 -4.81 -0.86
N HIS A 275 1.35 -5.77 -0.57
CA HIS A 275 -0.07 -5.70 -0.89
C HIS A 275 -0.93 -5.71 0.39
N PRO A 276 -1.88 -4.78 0.54
CA PRO A 276 -2.72 -4.70 1.75
C PRO A 276 -3.90 -5.69 1.77
N GLY A 277 -4.08 -6.54 0.75
CA GLY A 277 -5.30 -7.32 0.56
C GLY A 277 -6.39 -6.55 -0.22
N SER A 278 -7.54 -7.19 -0.39
CA SER A 278 -8.74 -6.56 -0.96
C SER A 278 -9.46 -5.78 0.15
N VAL A 279 -9.13 -4.50 0.30
CA VAL A 279 -9.65 -3.65 1.40
C VAL A 279 -10.84 -2.82 0.93
N GLN A 280 -11.87 -2.72 1.76
CA GLN A 280 -12.97 -1.77 1.55
C GLN A 280 -12.44 -0.34 1.65
N SER A 281 -12.16 0.27 0.50
CA SER A 281 -11.61 1.61 0.42
C SER A 281 -12.14 2.36 -0.79
N ASN A 282 -11.94 3.67 -0.81
CA ASN A 282 -12.31 4.52 -1.94
C ASN A 282 -11.52 4.23 -3.24
N LEU A 283 -10.58 3.27 -3.23
CA LEU A 283 -9.82 2.89 -4.41
C LEU A 283 -10.73 2.31 -5.51
N SER A 284 -11.80 1.61 -5.15
CA SER A 284 -12.76 0.98 -6.09
C SER A 284 -13.78 1.94 -6.70
N ARG A 285 -13.65 3.25 -6.51
CA ARG A 285 -14.62 4.27 -6.97
C ARG A 285 -14.93 4.24 -8.47
N HIS A 286 -14.02 3.68 -9.29
CA HIS A 286 -14.19 3.52 -10.73
C HIS A 286 -14.60 2.11 -11.18
N ILE A 287 -14.80 1.18 -10.24
CA ILE A 287 -15.34 -0.17 -10.50
C ILE A 287 -16.88 -0.16 -10.48
N VAL A 288 -17.46 0.65 -9.58
CA VAL A 288 -18.89 0.59 -9.29
C VAL A 288 -19.66 1.62 -10.13
N ASN A 289 -20.33 1.16 -11.18
CA ASN A 289 -21.59 1.78 -11.59
C ASN A 289 -22.52 1.67 -10.38
N LYS A 290 -23.06 2.79 -9.88
CA LYS A 290 -24.02 2.85 -8.75
C LYS A 290 -25.37 2.21 -9.14
N GLY A 291 -25.37 0.93 -9.51
CA GLY A 291 -26.56 0.14 -9.80
C GLY A 291 -26.89 -0.79 -8.64
N ASN A 292 -27.85 -0.38 -7.82
CA ASN A 292 -28.86 -1.15 -7.07
C ASN A 292 -28.67 -2.64 -6.71
N LEU A 293 -27.46 -3.16 -6.42
CA LEU A 293 -27.34 -4.46 -5.75
C LEU A 293 -27.14 -4.28 -4.23
N PRO A 294 -27.95 -4.95 -3.37
CA PRO A 294 -27.78 -4.94 -1.92
C PRO A 294 -26.64 -5.88 -1.50
N THR A 295 -25.47 -5.77 -2.13
CA THR A 295 -24.31 -6.65 -1.95
C THR A 295 -23.32 -6.16 -0.90
N GLY A 296 -23.58 -5.01 -0.25
CA GLY A 296 -22.67 -4.39 0.72
C GLY A 296 -22.36 -5.26 1.95
N ARG A 297 -23.28 -6.14 2.37
CA ARG A 297 -23.07 -6.99 3.56
C ARG A 297 -22.34 -8.31 3.24
N LEU A 298 -22.60 -8.92 2.09
CA LEU A 298 -21.91 -10.15 1.68
C LEU A 298 -20.48 -9.87 1.19
N SER A 299 -20.27 -8.73 0.52
CA SER A 299 -18.92 -8.25 0.17
C SER A 299 -18.06 -7.90 1.39
N ALA A 300 -18.66 -7.53 2.53
CA ALA A 300 -17.95 -7.30 3.78
C ALA A 300 -17.34 -8.56 4.41
N LEU A 301 -17.77 -9.75 4.00
CA LEU A 301 -17.16 -11.02 4.45
C LEU A 301 -15.96 -11.43 3.59
N LEU A 302 -15.89 -10.90 2.37
CA LEU A 302 -14.86 -11.23 1.38
C LEU A 302 -13.81 -10.12 1.23
N MET A 303 -13.98 -9.00 1.92
CA MET A 303 -13.06 -7.86 1.88
C MET A 303 -12.54 -7.57 3.28
N LYS A 304 -11.28 -7.16 3.36
CA LYS A 304 -10.66 -6.70 4.58
C LYS A 304 -11.25 -5.38 5.03
N THR A 305 -11.37 -5.22 6.35
CA THR A 305 -11.55 -3.91 6.98
C THR A 305 -10.31 -3.05 6.76
N THR A 306 -10.40 -1.74 7.03
CA THR A 306 -9.22 -0.88 6.95
C THR A 306 -8.17 -1.24 8.00
N VAL A 307 -8.58 -1.66 9.20
CA VAL A 307 -7.67 -2.11 10.26
C VAL A 307 -6.91 -3.37 9.83
N GLU A 308 -7.58 -4.34 9.23
CA GLU A 308 -6.92 -5.53 8.67
C GLU A 308 -6.02 -5.17 7.48
N GLY A 309 -6.47 -4.22 6.65
CA GLY A 309 -5.74 -3.77 5.46
C GLY A 309 -4.40 -3.09 5.75
N ILE A 310 -4.27 -2.41 6.90
CA ILE A 310 -3.02 -1.73 7.26
C ILE A 310 -1.98 -2.67 7.88
N GLN A 311 -2.34 -3.89 8.27
CA GLN A 311 -1.46 -4.75 9.08
C GLN A 311 -0.13 -5.05 8.39
N THR A 312 -0.13 -5.31 7.08
CA THR A 312 1.12 -5.55 6.34
C THR A 312 1.94 -4.28 6.20
N THR A 313 1.29 -3.11 6.07
CA THR A 313 1.97 -1.80 6.10
C THR A 313 2.65 -1.57 7.44
N LEU A 314 1.95 -1.83 8.55
CA LEU A 314 2.51 -1.73 9.89
C LEU A 314 3.63 -2.75 10.12
N TYR A 315 3.49 -3.97 9.63
CA TYR A 315 4.54 -4.97 9.71
C TYR A 315 5.81 -4.51 9.00
N CYS A 316 5.70 -4.00 7.77
CA CYS A 316 6.84 -3.45 7.03
C CYS A 316 7.44 -2.22 7.72
N ALA A 317 6.58 -1.36 8.30
CA ALA A 317 7.00 -0.17 9.02
C ALA A 317 7.73 -0.49 10.34
N LEU A 318 7.33 -1.53 11.07
CA LEU A 318 7.73 -1.70 12.47
C LEU A 318 8.68 -2.87 12.72
N GLU A 319 8.47 -4.00 12.04
CA GLU A 319 9.05 -5.30 12.41
C GLU A 319 9.83 -5.97 11.29
N ALA A 320 9.42 -5.78 10.03
CA ALA A 320 9.99 -6.53 8.92
C ALA A 320 11.51 -6.34 8.84
N GLN A 321 12.21 -7.44 8.57
CA GLN A 321 13.59 -7.44 8.14
C GLN A 321 13.62 -7.50 6.63
N GLN A 322 14.45 -6.64 6.01
CA GLN A 322 14.52 -6.56 4.56
C GLN A 322 15.14 -7.83 3.99
N GLN A 323 14.33 -8.59 3.26
CA GLN A 323 14.74 -9.84 2.62
C GLN A 323 14.09 -9.95 1.25
N GLU A 324 14.81 -10.53 0.27
CA GLU A 324 14.24 -10.83 -1.03
C GLU A 324 12.99 -11.73 -0.91
N PRO A 325 11.96 -11.52 -1.74
CA PRO A 325 11.86 -10.60 -2.89
C PRO A 325 11.44 -9.16 -2.53
N TYR A 326 11.56 -8.74 -1.27
CA TYR A 326 11.15 -7.43 -0.75
C TYR A 326 9.65 -7.12 -0.91
N TYR A 327 8.83 -8.16 -1.09
CA TYR A 327 7.39 -8.05 -1.27
C TYR A 327 6.65 -8.85 -0.21
N TYR A 328 5.71 -8.19 0.46
CA TYR A 328 5.02 -8.72 1.62
C TYR A 328 3.49 -8.71 1.46
N SER A 329 2.83 -9.70 2.05
CA SER A 329 1.38 -9.78 2.21
C SER A 329 1.13 -10.51 3.52
N ASP A 330 0.08 -10.11 4.24
CA ASP A 330 -0.35 -10.79 5.46
C ASP A 330 0.77 -10.90 6.50
N CYS A 331 1.54 -9.81 6.64
CA CYS A 331 2.68 -9.68 7.55
C CYS A 331 3.79 -10.73 7.30
N ASN A 332 3.95 -11.21 6.07
CA ASN A 332 4.98 -12.17 5.71
C ASN A 332 5.48 -11.94 4.28
N ILE A 333 6.64 -12.53 3.94
CA ILE A 333 7.13 -12.56 2.56
C ILE A 333 6.10 -13.28 1.69
N ALA A 334 5.74 -12.65 0.57
CA ALA A 334 4.70 -13.11 -0.32
C ALA A 334 5.22 -13.50 -1.71
N PHE A 335 4.39 -14.24 -2.43
CA PHE A 335 4.64 -14.61 -3.81
C PHE A 335 4.71 -13.39 -4.72
N THR A 336 5.63 -13.44 -5.68
CA THR A 336 5.76 -12.48 -6.78
C THR A 336 5.97 -13.22 -8.10
N ILE A 337 5.55 -12.63 -9.22
CA ILE A 337 5.84 -13.18 -10.55
C ILE A 337 7.34 -13.09 -10.89
N LYS A 338 7.81 -13.91 -11.84
CA LYS A 338 9.21 -13.91 -12.29
C LYS A 338 9.70 -12.52 -12.70
N ALA A 339 8.89 -11.77 -13.45
CA ALA A 339 9.23 -10.43 -13.90
C ALA A 339 9.51 -9.46 -12.74
N ALA A 340 8.82 -9.60 -11.60
CA ALA A 340 9.04 -8.75 -10.42
C ALA A 340 10.39 -9.00 -9.71
N ARG A 341 11.10 -10.07 -10.09
CA ARG A 341 12.43 -10.45 -9.57
C ARG A 341 13.54 -10.26 -10.60
N ASP A 342 13.22 -9.64 -11.75
CA ASP A 342 14.16 -9.40 -12.83
C ASP A 342 14.94 -8.09 -12.60
N ASP A 343 16.23 -8.22 -12.29
CA ASP A 343 17.11 -7.07 -12.02
C ASP A 343 17.32 -6.20 -13.26
N ALA A 344 17.41 -6.79 -14.46
CA ALA A 344 17.62 -6.04 -15.69
C ALA A 344 16.36 -5.23 -16.05
N LEU A 345 15.18 -5.82 -15.85
CA LEU A 345 13.92 -5.09 -16.01
C LEU A 345 13.78 -3.95 -14.99
N ALA A 346 14.14 -4.20 -13.73
CA ALA A 346 14.09 -3.19 -12.67
C ALA A 346 15.03 -2.01 -12.98
N GLU A 347 16.24 -2.29 -13.48
CA GLU A 347 17.20 -1.27 -13.90
C GLU A 347 16.71 -0.48 -15.13
N ARG A 348 16.18 -1.14 -16.16
CA ARG A 348 15.61 -0.46 -17.33
C ARG A 348 14.44 0.45 -16.95
N LEU A 349 13.53 -0.03 -16.10
CA LEU A 349 12.40 0.77 -15.60
C LEU A 349 12.90 1.98 -14.81
N TRP A 350 13.95 1.82 -14.00
CA TRP A 350 14.56 2.92 -13.24
C TRP A 350 15.07 4.03 -14.17
N LEU A 351 15.86 3.68 -15.19
CA LEU A 351 16.42 4.64 -16.14
C LEU A 351 15.33 5.40 -16.89
N VAL A 352 14.32 4.67 -17.40
CA VAL A 352 13.16 5.29 -18.07
C VAL A 352 12.41 6.22 -17.09
N SER A 353 12.25 5.81 -15.84
CA SER A 353 11.59 6.64 -14.82
C SER A 353 12.39 7.91 -14.53
N GLU A 354 13.72 7.83 -14.38
CA GLU A 354 14.60 9.00 -14.18
C GLU A 354 14.51 10.00 -15.32
N GLU A 355 14.47 9.52 -16.57
CA GLU A 355 14.30 10.36 -17.74
C GLU A 355 12.93 11.04 -17.72
N MET A 356 11.86 10.25 -17.55
CA MET A 356 10.48 10.76 -17.54
C MET A 356 10.27 11.83 -16.47
N VAL A 357 10.81 11.64 -15.25
CA VAL A 357 10.64 12.62 -14.17
C VAL A 357 11.67 13.76 -14.18
N GLY A 358 12.61 13.74 -15.14
CA GLY A 358 13.65 14.76 -15.29
C GLY A 358 14.66 14.78 -14.14
N LEU A 359 15.09 13.60 -13.66
CA LEU A 359 16.21 13.46 -12.72
C LEU A 359 17.56 13.29 -13.43
N SER A 360 17.57 12.71 -14.64
CA SER A 360 18.77 12.45 -15.44
C SER A 360 19.56 13.71 -15.83
N LYS A 361 18.90 14.88 -15.90
CA LYS A 361 19.55 16.16 -16.26
C LYS A 361 20.38 16.80 -15.14
N THR A 362 20.36 16.22 -13.93
CA THR A 362 21.04 16.82 -12.76
C THR A 362 22.50 16.36 -12.59
N SER A 363 22.98 15.40 -13.39
CA SER A 363 24.38 14.94 -13.35
C SER A 363 25.33 15.74 -14.26
N GLU A 364 24.83 16.68 -15.07
CA GLU A 364 25.65 17.50 -15.99
C GLU A 364 25.91 18.94 -15.52
N LEU A 365 25.45 19.32 -14.33
CA LEU A 365 25.70 20.66 -13.75
C LEU A 365 26.38 20.54 -12.37
N SER A 366 27.60 20.03 -12.35
CA SER A 366 28.61 20.38 -11.34
C SER A 366 29.68 21.24 -12.04
N PRO A 367 29.78 22.54 -11.74
CA PRO A 367 30.83 23.39 -12.27
C PRO A 367 32.06 23.26 -11.38
N ASP A 368 32.94 22.30 -11.68
CA ASP A 368 34.32 22.31 -11.19
C ASP A 368 35.24 21.58 -12.18
N SER A 369 35.59 22.29 -13.26
CA SER A 369 36.90 22.15 -13.88
C SER A 369 37.15 23.33 -14.81
N LYS A 370 37.78 24.37 -14.28
CA LYS A 370 38.79 25.17 -14.98
C LYS A 370 39.51 26.05 -13.95
N THR A 371 40.46 25.42 -13.28
CA THR A 371 41.65 26.11 -12.80
C THR A 371 42.61 26.19 -13.98
N GLN A 372 42.83 27.40 -14.48
CA GLN A 372 44.13 27.88 -14.95
C GLN A 372 44.23 29.36 -14.61
#